data_AF-A0A7Z7IYV5-F1
#
_entry.id   AF-A0A7Z7IYV5-F1
#
_cell.length_a   1.000
_cell.length_b   1.000
_cell.length_c   1.000
_cell.angle_alpha   90.00
_cell.angle_beta   90.00
_cell.angle_gamma   90.00
#
_symmetry.space_group_name_H-M   'P 1'
#
loop_
_entity.id
_entity.type
_entity.pdbx_description
1 polymer ?
#
loop_
_entity_poly.entity_id
_entity_poly.type
_entity_poly.pdbx_seq_one_letter_code
_entity_poly.pdbx_strand_id
1 'polypeptide(L)'
;MRLLTGRLRDQWHGMSRTGRVAAAFAHSPEPTLRMHPGDAQRRGLVAGELVQIASKRGALVLPLELSDELRSGTVFAPMHWSGQSLSSGGINEVSTPAVDARSQQPELKHTAVRVEKTTFGWHLLAARRGDAIALQQTLQPLLRDCGYASLRLHAEPSGGSRRHASGDWVVLHAACERAPDATWMDRLVAALRLPAGADVLEYRDLRRGLMRRVGWRMHDGHHHIDGVLLTAAQPSDAKNQSLLATALAGKPWHGARLSVFAHTHSAVGDPIVCTCMHVSAAAIHAAIDEGADLAQLKQRLGCGTVCGSCVRIPKIPCLASGPAASVRGRHALAMVPAWCQRRPVVQACTQPQGLSQGVSTWRVEGVSVRAQIRAQSVCVHCLFRPVAAPL
;
A
#
# COMPACT_ATOMS: atom_id res chain seq x y z
N MET A 1 0.06 17.13 14.30
CA MET A 1 0.34 15.69 14.51
C MET A 1 1.83 15.52 14.82
N ARG A 2 2.22 14.41 15.44
CA ARG A 2 3.63 14.08 15.70
C ARG A 2 4.16 13.14 14.62
N LEU A 3 5.21 13.54 13.92
CA LEU A 3 5.93 12.68 12.98
C LEU A 3 6.98 11.85 13.71
N LEU A 4 6.94 10.54 13.48
CA LEU A 4 8.01 9.59 13.78
C LEU A 4 8.68 9.17 12.47
N THR A 5 10.00 9.01 12.51
CA THR A 5 10.73 8.36 11.41
C THR A 5 11.31 7.04 11.86
N GLY A 6 11.51 6.11 10.93
CA GLY A 6 12.13 4.83 11.24
C GLY A 6 12.79 4.17 10.04
N ARG A 7 13.24 2.94 10.28
CA ARG A 7 13.85 2.09 9.26
C ARG A 7 12.91 0.94 8.93
N LEU A 8 12.90 0.56 7.68
CA LEU A 8 12.34 -0.66 7.14
C LEU A 8 13.42 -1.73 7.15
N ARG A 9 13.02 -2.98 7.40
CA ARG A 9 13.91 -4.14 7.45
C ARG A 9 14.79 -4.27 6.21
N ASP A 10 14.18 -4.11 5.03
CA ASP A 10 14.80 -4.45 3.74
C ASP A 10 15.64 -3.29 3.16
N GLN A 11 15.71 -2.16 3.86
CA GLN A 11 16.29 -0.93 3.33
C GLN A 11 17.43 -0.42 4.20
N TRP A 12 18.52 0.02 3.56
CA TRP A 12 19.74 0.49 4.23
C TRP A 12 19.94 1.99 4.01
N HIS A 13 19.87 2.76 5.09
CA HIS A 13 20.03 4.22 5.08
C HIS A 13 19.25 4.89 3.93
N GLY A 14 19.82 5.85 3.20
CA GLY A 14 19.17 6.52 2.07
C GLY A 14 19.09 5.68 0.78
N MET A 15 19.05 4.34 0.90
CA MET A 15 18.97 3.39 -0.22
C MET A 15 20.13 3.46 -1.23
N SER A 16 21.31 3.97 -0.87
CA SER A 16 22.47 4.03 -1.80
C SER A 16 22.93 2.64 -2.27
N ARG A 17 22.67 1.61 -1.46
CA ARG A 17 22.91 0.19 -1.80
C ARG A 17 21.62 -0.54 -2.11
N THR A 18 20.66 -0.55 -1.19
CA THR A 18 19.42 -1.34 -1.31
C THR A 18 18.47 -0.80 -2.39
N GLY A 19 18.56 0.49 -2.72
CA GLY A 19 17.79 1.10 -3.80
C GLY A 19 18.19 0.62 -5.20
N ARG A 20 19.30 -0.12 -5.31
CA ARG A 20 19.78 -0.75 -6.56
C ARG A 20 19.42 -2.23 -6.66
N VAL A 21 18.69 -2.77 -5.68
CA VAL A 21 18.32 -4.18 -5.60
C VAL A 21 16.81 -4.29 -5.65
N ALA A 22 16.26 -4.75 -6.78
CA ALA A 22 14.81 -4.76 -6.99
C ALA A 22 14.05 -5.56 -5.93
N ALA A 23 14.62 -6.68 -5.48
CA ALA A 23 14.03 -7.50 -4.41
C ALA A 23 13.86 -6.74 -3.07
N ALA A 24 14.67 -5.71 -2.78
CA ALA A 24 14.56 -4.94 -1.54
C ALA A 24 13.30 -4.06 -1.47
N PHE A 25 12.66 -3.79 -2.62
CA PHE A 25 11.41 -3.05 -2.70
C PHE A 25 10.18 -3.93 -2.45
N ALA A 26 10.32 -5.26 -2.42
CA ALA A 26 9.18 -6.18 -2.42
C ALA A 26 8.21 -5.98 -1.23
N HIS A 27 8.74 -5.70 -0.03
CA HIS A 27 7.92 -5.50 1.17
C HIS A 27 7.32 -4.09 1.29
N SER A 28 8.02 -3.09 0.77
CA SER A 28 7.60 -1.68 0.87
C SER A 28 8.04 -0.98 -0.42
N PRO A 29 7.22 -1.09 -1.48
CA PRO A 29 7.59 -0.64 -2.82
C PRO A 29 7.70 0.87 -2.93
N GLU A 30 6.97 1.61 -2.09
CA GLU A 30 6.83 3.07 -2.18
C GLU A 30 6.96 3.72 -0.80
N PRO A 31 7.35 5.01 -0.76
CA PRO A 31 7.34 5.76 0.48
C PRO A 31 5.90 6.09 0.84
N THR A 32 5.46 5.72 2.04
CA THR A 32 4.11 6.00 2.53
C THR A 32 4.16 6.82 3.81
N LEU A 33 3.12 7.61 4.05
CA LEU A 33 2.81 8.16 5.37
C LEU A 33 1.82 7.25 6.06
N ARG A 34 2.24 6.59 7.13
CA ARG A 34 1.35 5.77 7.94
C ARG A 34 0.57 6.62 8.93
N MET A 35 -0.75 6.39 9.00
CA MET A 35 -1.66 7.11 9.89
C MET A 35 -2.70 6.16 10.49
N HIS A 36 -3.10 6.41 11.73
CA HIS A 36 -4.20 5.69 12.37
C HIS A 36 -5.53 5.91 11.62
N PRO A 37 -6.35 4.87 11.37
CA PRO A 37 -7.62 5.00 10.63
C PRO A 37 -8.57 6.07 11.20
N GLY A 38 -8.68 6.16 12.53
CA GLY A 38 -9.50 7.18 13.18
C GLY A 38 -9.00 8.62 12.97
N ASP A 39 -7.69 8.84 12.79
CA ASP A 39 -7.17 10.17 12.43
C ASP A 39 -7.46 10.51 10.98
N ALA A 40 -7.30 9.53 10.08
CA ALA A 40 -7.63 9.70 8.67
C ALA A 40 -9.12 10.03 8.49
N GLN A 41 -10.01 9.28 9.14
CA GLN A 41 -11.46 9.51 9.11
C GLN A 41 -11.83 10.92 9.57
N ARG A 42 -11.29 11.38 10.71
CA ARG A 42 -11.53 12.75 11.22
C ARG A 42 -11.06 13.86 10.27
N ARG A 43 -10.10 13.54 9.38
CA ARG A 43 -9.54 14.46 8.39
C ARG A 43 -10.15 14.29 7.00
N GLY A 44 -11.11 13.38 6.82
CA GLY A 44 -11.66 13.05 5.50
C GLY A 44 -10.64 12.43 4.55
N LEU A 45 -9.64 11.73 5.10
CA LEU A 45 -8.57 11.10 4.35
C LEU A 45 -8.84 9.60 4.13
N VAL A 46 -8.40 9.06 2.98
CA VAL A 46 -8.57 7.69 2.51
C VAL A 46 -7.23 7.06 2.14
N ALA A 47 -7.13 5.73 2.27
CA ALA A 47 -5.92 4.99 1.91
C ALA A 47 -5.55 5.21 0.42
N GLY A 48 -4.26 5.35 0.15
CA GLY A 48 -3.69 5.48 -1.20
C GLY A 48 -3.77 6.88 -1.81
N GLU A 49 -4.49 7.84 -1.20
CA GLU A 49 -4.49 9.21 -1.71
C GLU A 49 -3.19 9.95 -1.34
N LEU A 50 -2.85 10.97 -2.12
CA LEU A 50 -1.70 11.82 -1.87
C LEU A 50 -2.03 12.87 -0.80
N VAL A 51 -1.17 12.95 0.22
CA VAL A 51 -1.28 13.93 1.30
C VAL A 51 -0.01 14.74 1.38
N GLN A 52 -0.15 16.05 1.61
CA GLN A 52 0.97 16.91 1.94
C GLN A 52 1.22 16.86 3.44
N ILE A 53 2.47 16.61 3.79
CA ILE A 53 2.99 16.70 5.16
C ILE A 53 3.85 17.95 5.20
N ALA A 54 3.54 18.87 6.11
CA ALA A 54 4.27 20.12 6.24
C ALA A 54 4.72 20.33 7.69
N SER A 55 5.91 20.92 7.86
CA SER A 55 6.41 21.42 9.13
C SER A 55 6.88 22.86 8.96
N LYS A 56 7.48 23.45 10.00
CA LYS A 56 8.12 24.77 9.89
C LYS A 56 9.30 24.78 8.91
N ARG A 57 9.90 23.61 8.62
CA ARG A 57 11.09 23.49 7.77
C ARG A 57 10.76 23.38 6.28
N GLY A 58 9.67 22.71 5.94
CA GLY A 58 9.32 22.41 4.56
C GLY A 58 8.07 21.57 4.45
N ALA A 59 7.83 21.05 3.25
CA ALA A 59 6.71 20.16 2.96
C ALA A 59 7.10 19.13 1.91
N LEU A 60 6.47 17.97 1.96
CA LEU A 60 6.56 16.94 0.94
C LEU A 60 5.20 16.24 0.79
N VAL A 61 5.00 15.57 -0.35
CA VAL A 61 3.79 14.80 -0.63
C VAL A 61 4.11 13.31 -0.59
N LEU A 62 3.28 12.53 0.10
CA LEU A 62 3.38 11.08 0.17
C LEU A 62 1.98 10.45 0.06
N PRO A 63 1.86 9.22 -0.48
CA PRO A 63 0.65 8.43 -0.39
C PRO A 63 0.36 8.04 1.07
N LEU A 64 -0.92 8.07 1.44
CA LEU A 64 -1.39 7.69 2.76
C LEU A 64 -1.54 6.17 2.89
N GLU A 65 -0.94 5.58 3.91
CA GLU A 65 -1.16 4.19 4.32
C GLU A 65 -1.88 4.19 5.68
N LEU A 66 -2.97 3.43 5.80
CA LEU A 66 -3.67 3.30 7.08
C LEU A 66 -3.05 2.17 7.90
N SER A 67 -2.78 2.46 9.18
CA SER A 67 -2.17 1.50 10.10
C SER A 67 -2.70 1.71 11.52
N ASP A 68 -3.22 0.64 12.10
CA ASP A 68 -3.67 0.55 13.50
C ASP A 68 -2.52 0.30 14.49
N GLU A 69 -1.29 0.08 13.99
CA GLU A 69 -0.08 -0.06 14.82
C GLU A 69 0.38 1.28 15.43
N LEU A 70 -0.14 2.40 14.92
CA LEU A 70 0.22 3.74 15.38
C LEU A 70 -0.78 4.28 16.40
N ARG A 71 -0.24 4.87 17.48
CA ARG A 71 -1.07 5.66 18.41
C ARG A 71 -1.69 6.85 17.68
N SER A 72 -2.98 7.08 17.90
CA SER A 72 -3.69 8.24 17.35
C SER A 72 -2.99 9.57 17.69
N GLY A 73 -2.99 10.52 16.76
CA GLY A 73 -2.24 11.79 16.81
C GLY A 73 -0.81 11.70 16.27
N THR A 74 -0.35 10.49 15.92
CA THR A 74 0.99 10.21 15.41
C THR A 74 0.93 9.77 13.95
N VAL A 75 1.94 10.16 13.17
CA VAL A 75 2.18 9.65 11.82
C VAL A 75 3.60 9.10 11.73
N PHE A 76 3.80 8.11 10.87
CA PHE A 76 5.11 7.50 10.66
C PHE A 76 5.49 7.52 9.18
N ALA A 77 6.74 7.84 8.88
CA ALA A 77 7.29 7.68 7.55
C ALA A 77 8.73 7.13 7.60
N PRO A 78 9.08 6.18 6.72
CA PRO A 78 10.42 5.62 6.67
C PRO A 78 11.44 6.63 6.12
N MET A 79 12.67 6.60 6.65
CA MET A 79 13.72 7.57 6.32
C MET A 79 14.44 7.34 4.98
N HIS A 80 14.05 6.32 4.23
CA HIS A 80 14.91 5.71 3.22
C HIS A 80 14.90 6.41 1.85
N TRP A 81 13.75 6.91 1.43
CA TRP A 81 13.61 7.54 0.13
C TRP A 81 14.29 8.91 0.11
N SER A 82 14.88 9.23 -1.03
CA SER A 82 15.61 10.47 -1.30
C SER A 82 15.33 10.94 -2.73
N GLY A 83 15.95 12.04 -3.15
CA GLY A 83 15.85 12.55 -4.53
C GLY A 83 16.28 11.56 -5.63
N GLN A 84 16.86 10.40 -5.28
CA GLN A 84 17.14 9.32 -6.22
C GLN A 84 15.89 8.53 -6.64
N SER A 85 14.84 8.53 -5.81
CA SER A 85 13.63 7.73 -6.02
C SER A 85 12.34 8.47 -5.67
N LEU A 86 12.43 9.75 -5.31
CA LEU A 86 11.30 10.61 -4.96
C LEU A 86 11.54 11.99 -5.58
N SER A 87 10.46 12.72 -5.91
CA SER A 87 10.52 14.13 -6.36
C SER A 87 11.03 15.09 -5.29
N SER A 88 11.24 14.59 -4.07
CA SER A 88 11.68 15.31 -2.88
C SER A 88 12.92 14.63 -2.28
N GLY A 89 13.68 15.37 -1.47
CA GLY A 89 14.82 14.88 -0.69
C GLY A 89 14.46 13.86 0.41
N GLY A 90 13.18 13.52 0.57
CA GLY A 90 12.69 12.54 1.52
C GLY A 90 12.19 13.16 2.83
N ILE A 91 11.84 12.30 3.79
CA ILE A 91 11.13 12.71 5.01
C ILE A 91 11.91 13.72 5.88
N ASN A 92 13.22 13.82 5.71
CA ASN A 92 14.05 14.79 6.44
C ASN A 92 13.78 16.25 6.01
N GLU A 93 13.09 16.50 4.91
CA GLU A 93 12.67 17.86 4.52
C GLU A 93 11.68 18.47 5.52
N VAL A 94 10.90 17.63 6.19
CA VAL A 94 9.94 18.07 7.21
C VAL A 94 10.43 17.85 8.64
N SER A 95 11.65 17.32 8.85
CA SER A 95 12.20 17.12 10.19
C SER A 95 12.66 18.43 10.84
N THR A 96 13.00 18.39 12.12
CA THR A 96 13.58 19.54 12.85
C THR A 96 15.10 19.60 12.67
N PRO A 97 15.72 20.79 12.59
CA PRO A 97 17.17 20.93 12.61
C PRO A 97 17.77 20.91 14.02
N ALA A 98 16.93 20.73 15.06
CA ALA A 98 17.39 20.70 16.45
C ALA A 98 18.40 19.57 16.68
N VAL A 99 19.44 19.89 17.45
CA VAL A 99 20.48 18.96 17.87
C VAL A 99 20.60 18.98 19.40
N ASP A 100 21.00 17.86 19.98
CA ASP A 100 21.36 17.80 21.39
C ASP A 100 22.58 18.70 21.67
N ALA A 101 22.51 19.51 22.73
CA ALA A 101 23.51 20.54 23.01
C ALA A 101 24.90 19.95 23.33
N ARG A 102 24.98 18.70 23.81
CA ARG A 102 26.24 18.06 24.19
C ARG A 102 26.82 17.20 23.08
N SER A 103 26.01 16.31 22.54
CA SER A 103 26.43 15.30 21.55
C SER A 103 26.30 15.77 20.10
N GLN A 104 25.60 16.88 19.85
CA GLN A 104 25.26 17.38 18.51
C GLN A 104 24.45 16.39 17.67
N GLN A 105 23.83 15.37 18.29
CA GLN A 105 22.98 14.41 17.61
C GLN A 105 21.64 15.06 17.21
N PRO A 106 21.14 14.84 15.98
CA PRO A 106 19.91 15.45 15.51
C PRO A 106 18.65 14.80 16.09
N GLU A 107 17.61 15.60 16.30
CA GLU A 107 16.27 15.12 16.64
C GLU A 107 15.53 14.59 15.40
N LEU A 108 15.43 13.26 15.28
CA LEU A 108 14.82 12.57 14.14
C LEU A 108 13.53 11.82 14.49
N LYS A 109 13.15 11.76 15.77
CA LYS A 109 12.02 10.97 16.32
C LYS A 109 10.87 11.83 16.82
N HIS A 110 10.95 13.14 16.67
CA HIS A 110 9.87 14.04 17.01
C HIS A 110 9.89 15.27 16.09
N THR A 111 8.84 15.41 15.28
CA THR A 111 8.58 16.69 14.61
C THR A 111 7.08 16.99 14.57
N ALA A 112 6.71 18.23 14.88
CA ALA A 112 5.33 18.69 14.74
C ALA A 112 5.03 18.92 13.26
N VAL A 113 4.01 18.23 12.75
CA VAL A 113 3.60 18.31 11.34
C VAL A 113 2.11 18.55 11.19
N ARG A 114 1.73 19.21 10.10
CA ARG A 114 0.37 19.29 9.57
C ARG A 114 0.26 18.30 8.41
N VAL A 115 -0.87 17.59 8.34
CA VAL A 115 -1.16 16.63 7.26
C VAL A 115 -2.50 17.02 6.65
N GLU A 116 -2.46 17.29 5.34
CA GLU A 116 -3.58 17.81 4.56
C GLU A 116 -3.74 17.03 3.26
N LYS A 117 -4.97 16.96 2.76
CA LYS A 117 -5.27 16.37 1.46
C LYS A 117 -4.60 17.19 0.36
N THR A 118 -4.03 16.52 -0.64
CA THR A 118 -3.43 17.18 -1.81
C THR A 118 -3.98 16.58 -3.09
N THR A 119 -4.47 17.45 -3.97
CA THR A 119 -5.05 17.06 -5.25
C THR A 119 -4.20 17.57 -6.40
N PHE A 120 -3.98 16.71 -7.38
CA PHE A 120 -3.25 17.05 -8.60
C PHE A 120 -4.19 16.94 -9.81
N GLY A 121 -4.05 17.84 -10.78
CA GLY A 121 -4.86 17.83 -11.99
C GLY A 121 -4.38 16.79 -13.00
N TRP A 122 -3.17 16.27 -12.84
CA TRP A 122 -2.57 15.31 -13.75
C TRP A 122 -1.82 14.21 -13.00
N HIS A 123 -1.96 12.97 -13.49
CA HIS A 123 -1.34 11.78 -12.92
C HIS A 123 -0.73 10.90 -14.00
N LEU A 124 0.31 10.16 -13.63
CA LEU A 124 1.08 9.29 -14.48
C LEU A 124 1.38 7.97 -13.78
N LEU A 125 1.26 6.88 -14.53
CA LEU A 125 1.84 5.59 -14.22
C LEU A 125 2.65 5.13 -15.43
N ALA A 126 3.94 4.90 -15.23
CA ALA A 126 4.78 4.25 -16.23
C ALA A 126 5.49 3.05 -15.61
N ALA A 127 5.66 1.98 -16.38
CA ALA A 127 6.43 0.81 -16.00
C ALA A 127 7.24 0.32 -17.20
N ARG A 128 8.50 -0.02 -16.99
CA ARG A 128 9.38 -0.53 -18.04
C ARG A 128 10.25 -1.65 -17.51
N ARG A 129 10.22 -2.78 -18.22
CA ARG A 129 11.15 -3.89 -18.03
C ARG A 129 12.51 -3.60 -18.68
N GLY A 130 13.62 -3.99 -18.06
CA GLY A 130 14.95 -3.88 -18.69
C GLY A 130 16.08 -3.76 -17.68
N ASP A 131 17.13 -3.02 -18.04
CA ASP A 131 18.14 -2.60 -17.06
C ASP A 131 17.53 -1.53 -16.15
N ALA A 132 17.03 -1.99 -15.00
CA ALA A 132 16.28 -1.15 -14.09
C ALA A 132 17.12 -0.01 -13.50
N ILE A 133 18.45 -0.18 -13.39
CA ILE A 133 19.33 0.87 -12.87
C ILE A 133 19.56 1.94 -13.93
N ALA A 134 19.84 1.54 -15.17
CA ALA A 134 19.99 2.50 -16.27
C ALA A 134 18.69 3.28 -16.53
N LEU A 135 17.55 2.60 -16.45
CA LEU A 135 16.23 3.23 -16.55
C LEU A 135 15.98 4.20 -15.39
N GLN A 136 16.26 3.80 -14.14
CA GLN A 136 16.14 4.69 -12.99
C GLN A 136 16.99 5.95 -13.15
N GLN A 137 18.25 5.82 -13.57
CA GLN A 137 19.16 6.95 -13.77
C GLN A 137 18.65 7.92 -14.85
N THR A 138 18.02 7.39 -15.90
CA THR A 138 17.48 8.22 -17.00
C THR A 138 16.19 8.92 -16.57
N LEU A 139 15.37 8.29 -15.73
CA LEU A 139 14.09 8.83 -15.26
C LEU A 139 14.23 9.79 -14.07
N GLN A 140 15.27 9.62 -13.23
CA GLN A 140 15.47 10.37 -11.99
C GLN A 140 15.43 11.90 -12.17
N PRO A 141 16.03 12.51 -13.21
CA PRO A 141 15.97 13.96 -13.40
C PRO A 141 14.56 14.51 -13.66
N LEU A 142 13.63 13.67 -14.12
CA LEU A 142 12.25 14.08 -14.42
C LEU A 142 11.37 14.16 -13.16
N LEU A 143 11.79 13.54 -12.05
CA LEU A 143 10.97 13.48 -10.83
C LEU A 143 10.77 14.85 -10.19
N ARG A 144 11.83 15.67 -10.17
CA ARG A 144 11.82 17.01 -9.54
C ARG A 144 10.87 18.01 -10.21
N ASP A 145 10.49 17.73 -11.46
CA ASP A 145 9.59 18.57 -12.25
C ASP A 145 8.10 18.31 -11.87
N CYS A 146 7.84 17.28 -11.03
CA CYS A 146 6.50 16.90 -10.58
C CYS A 146 6.25 17.29 -9.11
N GLY A 147 5.01 17.62 -8.77
CA GLY A 147 4.61 17.88 -7.37
C GLY A 147 4.69 16.64 -6.48
N TYR A 148 4.48 15.45 -7.07
CA TYR A 148 4.82 14.16 -6.49
C TYR A 148 5.36 13.27 -7.60
N ALA A 149 6.47 12.58 -7.38
CA ALA A 149 6.87 11.46 -8.22
C ALA A 149 7.69 10.46 -7.41
N SER A 150 7.49 9.17 -7.65
CA SER A 150 8.27 8.11 -7.02
C SER A 150 8.70 7.06 -8.03
N LEU A 151 9.97 6.65 -7.94
CA LEU A 151 10.51 5.50 -8.64
C LEU A 151 10.67 4.33 -7.69
N ARG A 152 10.27 3.15 -8.15
CA ARG A 152 10.54 1.88 -7.49
C ARG A 152 11.06 0.86 -8.47
N LEU A 153 11.83 -0.08 -7.94
CA LEU A 153 12.27 -1.26 -8.67
C LEU A 153 11.36 -2.44 -8.35
N HIS A 154 11.17 -3.36 -9.29
CA HIS A 154 10.43 -4.58 -9.08
C HIS A 154 11.14 -5.76 -9.75
N ALA A 155 11.39 -6.82 -9.00
CA ALA A 155 12.12 -7.99 -9.49
C ALA A 155 11.21 -8.84 -10.37
N GLU A 156 11.70 -9.31 -11.53
CA GLU A 156 10.92 -10.19 -12.40
C GLU A 156 10.67 -11.55 -11.71
N PRO A 157 9.43 -12.07 -11.68
CA PRO A 157 9.15 -13.38 -11.12
C PRO A 157 9.60 -14.46 -12.11
N SER A 158 10.80 -15.06 -11.91
CA SER A 158 11.41 -16.29 -12.51
C SER A 158 12.81 -16.03 -13.09
N GLY A 159 13.88 -16.81 -12.87
CA GLY A 159 14.20 -17.79 -11.84
C GLY A 159 15.72 -17.85 -11.59
N GLY A 160 16.10 -18.16 -10.35
CA GLY A 160 17.40 -18.77 -10.01
C GLY A 160 18.71 -17.95 -10.07
N SER A 161 18.81 -16.81 -10.76
CA SER A 161 20.09 -16.09 -10.85
C SER A 161 20.12 -14.81 -10.01
N ARG A 162 20.96 -14.80 -8.96
CA ARG A 162 21.19 -13.68 -8.03
C ARG A 162 21.99 -12.51 -8.62
N ARG A 163 22.15 -12.44 -9.95
CA ARG A 163 22.87 -11.34 -10.61
C ARG A 163 21.91 -10.63 -11.54
N HIS A 164 21.68 -9.34 -11.28
CA HIS A 164 21.06 -8.33 -12.15
C HIS A 164 20.46 -8.95 -13.42
N ALA A 165 19.29 -9.58 -13.29
CA ALA A 165 18.60 -10.10 -14.45
C ALA A 165 18.27 -8.90 -15.33
N SER A 166 18.51 -9.02 -16.64
CA SER A 166 18.24 -8.01 -17.67
C SER A 166 16.73 -7.76 -17.89
N GLY A 167 15.94 -7.89 -16.83
CA GLY A 167 14.50 -7.93 -16.83
C GLY A 167 13.80 -7.38 -15.61
N ASP A 168 14.52 -6.78 -14.66
CA ASP A 168 13.88 -6.04 -13.59
C ASP A 168 13.05 -4.87 -14.16
N TRP A 169 12.05 -4.46 -13.39
CA TRP A 169 11.13 -3.39 -13.75
C TRP A 169 11.47 -2.12 -13.00
N VAL A 170 11.33 -0.99 -13.69
CA VAL A 170 11.16 0.32 -13.06
C VAL A 170 9.70 0.71 -13.15
N VAL A 171 9.13 1.16 -12.04
CA VAL A 171 7.79 1.74 -11.99
C VAL A 171 7.91 3.18 -11.51
N LEU A 172 7.30 4.09 -12.28
CA LEU A 172 7.17 5.51 -12.01
C LEU A 172 5.71 5.85 -11.76
N HIS A 173 5.43 6.40 -10.59
CA HIS A 173 4.21 7.15 -10.34
C HIS A 173 4.55 8.63 -10.31
N ALA A 174 3.75 9.47 -10.96
CA ALA A 174 3.90 10.92 -10.86
C ALA A 174 2.56 11.64 -10.82
N ALA A 175 2.54 12.82 -10.23
CA ALA A 175 1.40 13.71 -10.14
C ALA A 175 1.86 15.17 -10.22
N CYS A 176 1.16 15.96 -11.03
CA CYS A 176 1.46 17.37 -11.29
C CYS A 176 0.17 18.19 -11.19
N GLU A 177 0.29 19.46 -10.80
CA GLU A 177 -0.87 20.35 -10.72
C GLU A 177 -1.55 20.49 -12.09
N ARG A 178 -0.73 20.55 -13.15
CA ARG A 178 -1.13 20.60 -14.55
C ARG A 178 -0.28 19.60 -15.33
N ALA A 179 -0.77 19.19 -16.50
CA ALA A 179 0.00 18.34 -17.40
C ALA A 179 1.35 19.01 -17.74
N PRO A 180 2.48 18.27 -17.65
CA PRO A 180 3.77 18.76 -18.12
C PRO A 180 3.74 19.11 -19.61
N ASP A 181 4.72 19.92 -20.04
CA ASP A 181 4.87 20.30 -21.45
C ASP A 181 5.27 19.11 -22.35
N ALA A 182 5.20 19.34 -23.66
CA ALA A 182 5.54 18.33 -24.66
C ALA A 182 7.00 17.85 -24.53
N THR A 183 7.93 18.76 -24.22
CA THR A 183 9.35 18.44 -24.06
C THR A 183 9.58 17.48 -22.90
N TRP A 184 8.90 17.67 -21.77
CA TRP A 184 8.93 16.75 -20.65
C TRP A 184 8.37 15.37 -21.04
N MET A 185 7.24 15.34 -21.74
CA MET A 185 6.65 14.09 -22.23
C MET A 185 7.56 13.34 -23.22
N ASP A 186 8.23 14.06 -24.12
CA ASP A 186 9.17 13.48 -25.07
C ASP A 186 10.39 12.90 -24.36
N ARG A 187 10.94 13.60 -23.34
CA ARG A 187 12.00 13.08 -22.48
C ARG A 187 11.57 11.80 -21.75
N LEU A 188 10.36 11.76 -21.21
CA LEU A 188 9.82 10.56 -20.56
C LEU A 188 9.70 9.39 -21.54
N VAL A 189 9.10 9.61 -22.70
CA VAL A 189 8.95 8.57 -23.74
C VAL A 189 10.32 8.05 -24.19
N ALA A 190 11.26 8.95 -24.43
CA ALA A 190 12.63 8.60 -24.82
C ALA A 190 13.35 7.82 -23.71
N ALA A 191 13.15 8.19 -22.44
CA ALA A 191 13.71 7.49 -21.28
C ALA A 191 13.16 6.07 -21.11
N LEU A 192 11.86 5.88 -21.33
CA LEU A 192 11.22 4.57 -21.21
C LEU A 192 11.63 3.59 -22.30
N ARG A 193 12.06 4.08 -23.48
CA ARG A 193 12.50 3.22 -24.61
C ARG A 193 11.52 2.08 -24.87
N LEU A 194 10.23 2.43 -24.93
CA LEU A 194 9.19 1.46 -25.31
C LEU A 194 9.45 0.98 -26.75
N PRO A 195 9.08 -0.27 -27.09
CA PRO A 195 9.12 -0.76 -28.47
C PRO A 195 8.39 0.19 -29.43
N ALA A 196 8.78 0.18 -30.70
CA ALA A 196 8.16 0.96 -31.76
C ALA A 196 7.49 0.06 -32.80
N GLY A 197 6.61 0.63 -33.63
CA GLY A 197 5.96 -0.10 -34.71
C GLY A 197 4.84 -1.04 -34.23
N ALA A 198 4.79 -2.26 -34.77
CA ALA A 198 3.72 -3.22 -34.50
C ALA A 198 3.67 -3.73 -33.04
N ASP A 199 4.77 -3.56 -32.29
CA ASP A 199 4.90 -4.00 -30.91
C ASP A 199 4.57 -2.91 -29.87
N VAL A 200 3.95 -1.81 -30.30
CA VAL A 200 3.36 -0.83 -29.40
C VAL A 200 1.90 -0.58 -29.76
N LEU A 201 1.05 -0.60 -28.74
CA LEU A 201 -0.31 -0.11 -28.86
C LEU A 201 -0.41 1.26 -28.19
N GLU A 202 -0.82 2.26 -28.94
CA GLU A 202 -1.01 3.63 -28.46
C GLU A 202 -2.46 4.08 -28.64
N TYR A 203 -3.00 4.68 -27.59
CA TYR A 203 -4.22 5.48 -27.63
C TYR A 203 -3.90 6.88 -27.09
N ARG A 204 -4.25 7.91 -27.87
CA ARG A 204 -4.01 9.32 -27.51
C ARG A 204 -5.26 10.15 -27.76
N ASP A 205 -5.68 10.88 -26.73
CA ASP A 205 -6.71 11.90 -26.76
C ASP A 205 -6.10 13.23 -26.32
N LEU A 206 -5.73 14.05 -27.29
CA LEU A 206 -5.10 15.36 -27.06
C LEU A 206 -6.02 16.34 -26.33
N ARG A 207 -7.34 16.25 -26.54
CA ARG A 207 -8.31 17.14 -25.89
C ARG A 207 -8.41 16.87 -24.40
N ARG A 208 -8.31 15.59 -24.01
CA ARG A 208 -8.37 15.16 -22.61
C ARG A 208 -6.99 15.00 -21.95
N GLY A 209 -5.91 15.31 -22.69
CA GLY A 209 -4.54 15.12 -22.21
C GLY A 209 -4.22 13.67 -21.87
N LEU A 210 -4.91 12.72 -22.52
CA LEU A 210 -4.81 11.30 -22.21
C LEU A 210 -3.97 10.59 -23.26
N MET A 211 -3.06 9.78 -22.77
CA MET A 211 -2.10 8.97 -23.50
C MET A 211 -1.98 7.64 -22.76
N ARG A 212 -2.21 6.55 -23.48
CA ARG A 212 -2.01 5.19 -23.02
C ARG A 212 -1.14 4.48 -24.04
N ARG A 213 0.02 3.98 -23.62
CA ARG A 213 0.93 3.19 -24.45
C ARG A 213 1.25 1.88 -23.74
N VAL A 214 1.20 0.79 -24.48
CA VAL A 214 1.64 -0.53 -24.00
C VAL A 214 2.58 -1.11 -25.04
N GLY A 215 3.81 -1.41 -24.60
CA GLY A 215 4.81 -2.12 -25.38
C GLY A 215 4.69 -3.62 -25.17
N TRP A 216 4.88 -4.38 -26.24
CA TRP A 216 4.80 -5.83 -26.26
C TRP A 216 6.16 -6.44 -26.60
N ARG A 217 6.41 -7.61 -26.05
CA ARG A 217 7.56 -8.46 -26.38
C ARG A 217 7.06 -9.85 -26.76
N MET A 218 7.69 -10.44 -27.78
CA MET A 218 7.53 -11.87 -28.07
C MET A 218 8.55 -12.69 -27.29
N HIS A 219 8.09 -13.71 -26.58
CA HIS A 219 8.94 -14.66 -25.90
C HIS A 219 8.26 -16.02 -25.87
N ASP A 220 8.99 -17.07 -26.27
CA ASP A 220 8.47 -18.45 -26.33
C ASP A 220 7.13 -18.58 -27.07
N GLY A 221 6.95 -17.82 -28.15
CA GLY A 221 5.71 -17.82 -28.93
C GLY A 221 4.54 -17.07 -28.30
N HIS A 222 4.71 -16.48 -27.12
CA HIS A 222 3.69 -15.73 -26.41
C HIS A 222 4.00 -14.22 -26.35
N HIS A 223 2.95 -13.41 -26.31
CA HIS A 223 3.08 -11.98 -26.06
C HIS A 223 3.23 -11.71 -24.57
N HIS A 224 4.18 -10.87 -24.18
CA HIS A 224 4.33 -10.35 -22.83
C HIS A 224 4.28 -8.82 -22.87
N ILE A 225 3.77 -8.20 -21.81
CA ILE A 225 3.87 -6.76 -21.65
C ILE A 225 5.34 -6.43 -21.33
N ASP A 226 5.91 -5.49 -22.07
CA ASP A 226 7.30 -5.05 -21.95
C ASP A 226 7.40 -3.65 -21.32
N GLY A 227 6.33 -2.87 -21.46
CA GLY A 227 6.21 -1.60 -20.76
C GLY A 227 4.82 -0.98 -20.90
N VAL A 228 4.53 -0.05 -20.00
CA VAL A 228 3.24 0.61 -19.85
C VAL A 228 3.49 2.09 -19.59
N LEU A 229 2.72 2.97 -20.22
CA LEU A 229 2.71 4.41 -19.96
C LEU A 229 1.27 4.90 -20.03
N LEU A 230 0.75 5.36 -18.90
CA LEU A 230 -0.63 5.80 -18.73
C LEU A 230 -0.63 7.18 -18.08
N THR A 231 -1.19 8.15 -18.79
CA THR A 231 -1.52 9.47 -18.22
C THR A 231 -2.97 9.48 -17.74
N ALA A 232 -3.30 10.46 -16.90
CA ALA A 232 -4.54 10.50 -16.12
C ALA A 232 -4.73 9.24 -15.22
N ALA A 233 -3.63 8.59 -14.85
CA ALA A 233 -3.66 7.36 -14.05
C ALA A 233 -3.68 7.68 -12.56
N GLN A 234 -4.86 7.99 -12.02
CA GLN A 234 -4.99 8.21 -10.58
C GLN A 234 -4.51 6.97 -9.81
N PRO A 235 -3.80 7.15 -8.67
CA PRO A 235 -3.34 6.03 -7.87
C PRO A 235 -4.46 5.07 -7.45
N SER A 236 -5.70 5.56 -7.28
CA SER A 236 -6.88 4.76 -6.92
C SER A 236 -7.54 4.04 -8.11
N ASP A 237 -7.08 4.22 -9.34
CA ASP A 237 -7.68 3.58 -10.52
C ASP A 237 -7.33 2.09 -10.56
N ALA A 238 -8.30 1.28 -10.11
CA ALA A 238 -8.19 -0.18 -10.06
C ALA A 238 -7.83 -0.80 -11.42
N LYS A 239 -8.24 -0.23 -12.56
CA LYS A 239 -7.91 -0.76 -13.89
C LYS A 239 -6.43 -0.57 -14.23
N ASN A 240 -5.88 0.60 -13.89
CA ASN A 240 -4.46 0.88 -14.16
C ASN A 240 -3.55 0.10 -13.21
N GLN A 241 -3.93 -0.03 -11.93
CA GLN A 241 -3.23 -0.90 -10.98
C GLN A 241 -3.24 -2.36 -11.42
N SER A 242 -4.38 -2.83 -11.89
CA SER A 242 -4.58 -4.18 -12.43
C SER A 242 -3.67 -4.45 -13.63
N LEU A 243 -3.64 -3.54 -14.61
CA LEU A 243 -2.74 -3.65 -15.78
C LEU A 243 -1.27 -3.68 -15.37
N LEU A 244 -0.88 -2.83 -14.42
CA LEU A 244 0.46 -2.84 -13.85
C LEU A 244 0.77 -4.18 -13.18
N ALA A 245 -0.13 -4.71 -12.36
CA ALA A 245 0.05 -5.99 -11.69
C ALA A 245 0.18 -7.14 -12.70
N THR A 246 -0.59 -7.13 -13.80
CA THR A 246 -0.44 -8.09 -14.90
C THR A 246 0.93 -7.99 -15.57
N ALA A 247 1.42 -6.77 -15.83
CA ALA A 247 2.74 -6.56 -16.42
C ALA A 247 3.86 -7.06 -15.50
N LEU A 248 3.82 -6.68 -14.22
CA LEU A 248 4.82 -7.06 -13.22
C LEU A 248 4.82 -8.56 -12.91
N ALA A 249 3.68 -9.24 -13.05
CA ALA A 249 3.60 -10.69 -12.88
C ALA A 249 4.37 -11.48 -13.96
N GLY A 250 4.78 -10.83 -15.06
CA GLY A 250 5.56 -11.46 -16.13
C GLY A 250 4.83 -12.54 -16.93
N LYS A 251 3.53 -12.73 -16.69
CA LYS A 251 2.73 -13.79 -17.32
C LYS A 251 2.48 -13.51 -18.80
N PRO A 252 2.35 -14.55 -19.64
CA PRO A 252 1.96 -14.38 -21.02
C PRO A 252 0.56 -13.76 -21.13
N TRP A 253 0.40 -12.85 -22.08
CA TRP A 253 -0.84 -12.20 -22.42
C TRP A 253 -1.70 -13.13 -23.26
N HIS A 254 -2.96 -13.27 -22.86
CA HIS A 254 -3.95 -14.09 -23.56
C HIS A 254 -5.03 -13.17 -24.15
N GLY A 255 -5.30 -13.33 -25.45
CA GLY A 255 -6.31 -12.55 -26.17
C GLY A 255 -5.73 -11.40 -27.00
N ALA A 256 -6.62 -10.59 -27.57
CA ALA A 256 -6.24 -9.49 -28.46
C ALA A 256 -5.47 -8.38 -27.72
N ARG A 257 -4.36 -7.89 -28.28
CA ARG A 257 -3.58 -6.77 -27.70
C ARG A 257 -4.45 -5.51 -27.47
N LEU A 258 -5.48 -5.31 -28.29
CA LEU A 258 -6.43 -4.18 -28.19
C LEU A 258 -7.27 -4.19 -26.90
N SER A 259 -7.48 -5.35 -26.28
CA SER A 259 -8.29 -5.47 -25.06
C SER A 259 -7.59 -4.95 -23.81
N VAL A 260 -6.29 -4.60 -23.91
CA VAL A 260 -5.46 -4.15 -22.79
C VAL A 260 -6.01 -2.91 -22.08
N PHE A 261 -6.75 -2.05 -22.80
CA PHE A 261 -7.39 -0.86 -22.23
C PHE A 261 -8.85 -1.05 -21.82
N ALA A 262 -9.48 -2.18 -22.18
CA ALA A 262 -10.91 -2.38 -22.03
C ALA A 262 -11.29 -3.04 -20.68
N HIS A 263 -10.46 -3.92 -20.14
CA HIS A 263 -10.81 -4.75 -18.99
C HIS A 263 -10.08 -4.37 -17.70
N THR A 264 -10.75 -4.60 -16.57
CA THR A 264 -10.07 -4.80 -15.28
C THR A 264 -9.46 -6.20 -15.33
N HIS A 265 -8.13 -6.28 -15.45
CA HIS A 265 -7.39 -7.54 -15.47
C HIS A 265 -7.30 -8.12 -14.05
N SER A 266 -7.71 -9.37 -13.85
CA SER A 266 -7.62 -9.99 -12.52
C SER A 266 -6.17 -10.35 -12.22
N ALA A 267 -5.48 -9.47 -11.51
CA ALA A 267 -4.20 -9.74 -10.89
C ALA A 267 -4.27 -9.20 -9.46
N VAL A 268 -4.67 -10.07 -8.52
CA VAL A 268 -4.50 -9.78 -7.10
C VAL A 268 -3.01 -9.91 -6.81
N GLY A 269 -2.33 -8.77 -6.65
CA GLY A 269 -0.95 -8.76 -6.19
C GLY A 269 -0.89 -9.26 -4.76
N ASP A 270 -0.19 -10.35 -4.53
CA ASP A 270 -0.03 -10.93 -3.19
C ASP A 270 1.21 -10.33 -2.50
N PRO A 271 1.06 -9.64 -1.35
CA PRO A 271 2.18 -8.96 -0.71
C PRO A 271 3.27 -9.94 -0.28
N ILE A 272 4.53 -9.61 -0.58
CA ILE A 272 5.69 -10.38 -0.11
C ILE A 272 5.90 -10.12 1.39
N VAL A 273 5.78 -11.18 2.19
CA VAL A 273 6.00 -11.15 3.64
C VAL A 273 7.47 -11.44 3.96
N CYS A 274 8.04 -12.46 3.30
CA CYS A 274 9.44 -12.86 3.49
C CYS A 274 10.27 -12.52 2.25
N THR A 275 10.97 -11.39 2.27
CA THR A 275 11.86 -10.97 1.18
C THR A 275 13.04 -11.94 0.98
N CYS A 276 13.56 -12.52 2.07
CA CYS A 276 14.72 -13.42 2.02
C CYS A 276 14.49 -14.66 1.15
N MET A 277 13.31 -15.26 1.26
CA MET A 277 12.92 -16.47 0.52
C MET A 277 11.87 -16.17 -0.57
N HIS A 278 11.56 -14.89 -0.78
CA HIS A 278 10.54 -14.40 -1.71
C HIS A 278 9.16 -15.07 -1.52
N VAL A 279 8.72 -15.19 -0.26
CA VAL A 279 7.44 -15.83 0.11
C VAL A 279 6.37 -14.78 0.33
N SER A 280 5.22 -15.01 -0.31
CA SER A 280 4.04 -14.13 -0.29
C SER A 280 3.06 -14.47 0.84
N ALA A 281 2.11 -13.57 1.12
CA ALA A 281 1.13 -13.77 2.19
C ALA A 281 0.17 -14.92 1.87
N ALA A 282 -0.30 -15.05 0.63
CA ALA A 282 -1.19 -16.15 0.23
C ALA A 282 -0.47 -17.50 0.28
N ALA A 283 0.83 -17.59 -0.03
CA ALA A 283 1.59 -18.83 0.13
C ALA A 283 1.63 -19.28 1.60
N ILE A 284 1.77 -18.32 2.53
CA ILE A 284 1.73 -18.60 3.98
C ILE A 284 0.31 -19.00 4.41
N HIS A 285 -0.72 -18.27 3.98
CA HIS A 285 -2.11 -18.59 4.34
C HIS A 285 -2.55 -19.95 3.79
N ALA A 286 -2.24 -20.27 2.53
CA ALA A 286 -2.57 -21.56 1.94
C ALA A 286 -1.93 -22.71 2.72
N ALA A 287 -0.65 -22.57 3.11
CA ALA A 287 0.00 -23.58 3.94
C ALA A 287 -0.62 -23.69 5.36
N ILE A 288 -1.05 -22.58 5.96
CA ILE A 288 -1.76 -22.58 7.25
C ILE A 288 -3.13 -23.26 7.12
N ASP A 289 -3.86 -23.00 6.03
CA ASP A 289 -5.16 -23.61 5.75
C ASP A 289 -5.03 -25.13 5.53
N GLU A 290 -3.89 -25.59 5.01
CA GLU A 290 -3.51 -27.01 4.95
C GLU A 290 -3.08 -27.60 6.32
N GLY A 291 -3.10 -26.80 7.39
CA GLY A 291 -2.74 -27.21 8.75
C GLY A 291 -1.26 -27.11 9.09
N ALA A 292 -0.45 -26.36 8.31
CA ALA A 292 0.97 -26.22 8.60
C ALA A 292 1.22 -25.37 9.87
N ASP A 293 2.02 -25.91 10.79
CA ASP A 293 2.57 -25.15 11.91
C ASP A 293 3.82 -24.32 11.51
N LEU A 294 4.36 -23.53 12.44
CA LEU A 294 5.55 -22.70 12.17
C LEU A 294 6.77 -23.52 11.72
N ALA A 295 6.96 -24.74 12.24
CA ALA A 295 8.08 -25.58 11.85
C ALA A 295 7.90 -26.09 10.41
N GLN A 296 6.68 -26.48 10.05
CA GLN A 296 6.31 -26.91 8.71
C GLN A 296 6.35 -25.75 7.71
N LEU A 297 5.95 -24.53 8.09
CA LEU A 297 6.11 -23.33 7.26
C LEU A 297 7.59 -23.04 6.97
N LYS A 298 8.46 -23.13 7.99
CA LYS A 298 9.92 -22.99 7.83
C LYS A 298 10.49 -24.06 6.91
N GLN A 299 10.02 -25.30 7.00
CA GLN A 299 10.49 -26.41 6.19
C GLN A 299 10.01 -26.33 4.74
N ARG A 300 8.72 -26.01 4.52
CA ARG A 300 8.08 -25.98 3.19
C ARG A 300 8.41 -24.72 2.40
N LEU A 301 8.31 -23.55 3.04
CA LEU A 301 8.45 -22.24 2.39
C LEU A 301 9.81 -21.58 2.66
N GLY A 302 10.59 -22.09 3.62
CA GLY A 302 11.86 -21.48 4.04
C GLY A 302 11.70 -20.16 4.81
N CYS A 303 10.50 -19.58 4.89
CA CYS A 303 10.29 -18.28 5.53
C CYS A 303 10.63 -18.35 7.04
N GLY A 304 11.31 -17.32 7.55
CA GLY A 304 11.65 -17.23 8.98
C GLY A 304 12.89 -18.01 9.41
N THR A 305 13.64 -18.60 8.47
CA THR A 305 14.92 -19.29 8.72
C THR A 305 16.14 -18.37 8.62
N VAL A 306 16.05 -17.31 7.80
CA VAL A 306 17.18 -16.39 7.55
C VAL A 306 17.20 -15.22 8.54
N CYS A 307 16.27 -14.25 8.40
CA CYS A 307 16.24 -13.04 9.24
C CYS A 307 15.19 -13.08 10.37
N GLY A 308 14.33 -14.11 10.39
CA GLY A 308 13.26 -14.30 11.38
C GLY A 308 12.15 -13.24 11.41
N SER A 309 12.22 -12.18 10.59
CA SER A 309 11.33 -11.01 10.73
C SER A 309 9.88 -11.30 10.34
N CYS A 310 9.64 -12.18 9.37
CA CYS A 310 8.29 -12.58 8.96
C CYS A 310 7.53 -13.38 10.03
N VAL A 311 8.23 -13.93 11.03
CA VAL A 311 7.62 -14.70 12.14
C VAL A 311 6.96 -13.78 13.17
N ARG A 312 7.37 -12.51 13.24
CA ARG A 312 6.91 -11.54 14.23
C ARG A 312 5.88 -10.54 13.69
N ILE A 313 5.40 -10.74 12.46
CA ILE A 313 4.42 -9.84 11.84
C ILE A 313 3.03 -10.17 12.41
N PRO A 314 2.35 -9.21 13.09
CA PRO A 314 1.06 -9.46 13.76
C PRO A 314 -0.08 -9.88 12.81
N LYS A 315 0.07 -9.62 11.51
CA LYS A 315 -0.95 -9.86 10.48
C LYS A 315 -1.00 -11.29 9.94
N ILE A 316 -0.16 -12.20 10.44
CA ILE A 316 -0.33 -13.64 10.20
C ILE A 316 -0.96 -14.22 11.47
N PRO A 317 -2.23 -14.66 11.43
CA PRO A 317 -3.01 -14.98 12.63
C PRO A 317 -2.40 -16.02 13.59
N CYS A 318 -1.40 -16.80 13.16
CA CYS A 318 -0.94 -17.98 13.89
C CYS A 318 0.59 -18.16 13.89
N LEU A 319 1.38 -17.17 14.34
CA LEU A 319 2.82 -17.40 14.57
C LEU A 319 3.31 -17.11 15.99
N ALA A 320 2.45 -16.56 16.86
CA ALA A 320 2.80 -16.15 18.22
C ALA A 320 2.38 -17.14 19.33
N SER A 321 2.12 -18.41 19.01
CA SER A 321 1.85 -19.45 20.02
C SER A 321 2.79 -20.64 19.84
N GLY A 322 4.01 -20.51 20.38
CA GLY A 322 4.85 -21.67 20.70
C GLY A 322 4.41 -22.30 22.03
N PRO A 323 4.67 -23.60 22.26
CA PRO A 323 4.24 -24.28 23.48
C PRO A 323 5.03 -23.74 24.68
N ALA A 324 4.32 -23.34 25.73
CA ALA A 324 4.92 -22.97 27.00
C ALA A 324 5.70 -24.18 27.55
N ALA A 325 7.02 -24.04 27.64
CA ALA A 325 7.87 -25.00 28.32
C ALA A 325 7.43 -25.11 29.78
N SER A 326 7.11 -26.33 30.19
CA SER A 326 6.71 -26.68 31.55
C SER A 326 7.85 -26.42 32.54
N VAL A 327 7.73 -25.39 33.36
CA VAL A 327 8.47 -25.30 34.62
C VAL A 327 7.53 -25.80 35.72
N ARG A 328 7.80 -27.02 36.20
CA ARG A 328 7.23 -27.54 37.45
C ARG A 328 7.83 -26.75 38.61
N GLY A 329 7.01 -26.00 39.33
CA GLY A 329 7.38 -25.34 40.58
C GLY A 329 6.12 -24.83 41.27
N ARG A 330 5.83 -25.38 42.44
CA ARG A 330 4.56 -25.31 43.20
C ARG A 330 4.19 -23.87 43.57
N HIS A 331 2.96 -23.46 43.25
CA HIS A 331 1.92 -22.96 44.17
C HIS A 331 0.72 -22.44 43.36
N ALA A 332 -0.47 -22.83 43.77
CA ALA A 332 -1.73 -22.59 43.09
C ALA A 332 -2.13 -21.11 43.06
N LEU A 333 -2.61 -20.65 41.90
CA LEU A 333 -3.76 -19.75 41.73
C LEU A 333 -4.09 -19.70 40.23
N ALA A 334 -5.22 -20.27 39.86
CA ALA A 334 -5.71 -20.33 38.49
C ALA A 334 -6.18 -18.94 38.04
N MET A 335 -5.51 -18.36 37.04
CA MET A 335 -6.06 -17.28 36.22
C MET A 335 -5.86 -17.61 34.74
N VAL A 336 -6.97 -17.92 34.09
CA VAL A 336 -7.11 -18.06 32.64
C VAL A 336 -7.39 -16.67 32.06
N PRO A 337 -6.63 -16.16 31.08
CA PRO A 337 -7.07 -14.99 30.33
C PRO A 337 -8.02 -15.44 29.20
N ALA A 338 -9.30 -15.22 29.44
CA ALA A 338 -10.38 -15.32 28.47
C ALA A 338 -10.22 -14.25 27.38
N TRP A 339 -9.88 -14.66 26.15
CA TRP A 339 -9.99 -13.84 24.94
C TRP A 339 -11.07 -14.40 24.03
N CYS A 340 -12.32 -14.33 24.51
CA CYS A 340 -13.50 -14.26 23.66
C CYS A 340 -14.67 -13.96 24.58
N GLN A 341 -15.09 -12.69 24.66
CA GLN A 341 -16.49 -12.24 24.66
C GLN A 341 -16.66 -10.80 25.19
N ARG A 342 -17.37 -10.00 24.36
CA ARG A 342 -18.27 -8.87 24.67
C ARG A 342 -17.71 -7.43 24.81
N ARG A 343 -17.86 -6.68 23.69
CA ARG A 343 -18.81 -5.55 23.42
C ARG A 343 -18.89 -4.31 24.37
N PRO A 344 -19.43 -3.17 23.88
CA PRO A 344 -18.87 -1.82 24.02
C PRO A 344 -19.34 -1.05 25.26
N VAL A 345 -18.54 -0.04 25.64
CA VAL A 345 -18.83 0.96 26.66
C VAL A 345 -19.85 1.97 26.13
N VAL A 346 -20.99 2.08 26.80
CA VAL A 346 -21.86 3.26 26.79
C VAL A 346 -21.57 4.06 28.05
N GLN A 347 -21.20 5.32 27.85
CA GLN A 347 -20.88 6.29 28.89
C GLN A 347 -22.16 6.96 29.38
N ALA A 348 -22.31 7.07 30.70
CA ALA A 348 -23.47 7.64 31.38
C ALA A 348 -23.65 9.15 31.09
N CYS A 349 -24.89 9.59 30.92
CA CYS A 349 -25.30 10.99 31.07
C CYS A 349 -26.62 11.04 31.86
N THR A 350 -26.57 11.82 32.93
CA THR A 350 -27.65 12.17 33.86
C THR A 350 -28.73 13.01 33.18
N GLN A 351 -30.01 12.76 33.51
CA GLN A 351 -31.14 13.61 33.12
C GLN A 351 -31.19 14.92 33.92
N PRO A 352 -31.81 15.96 33.34
CA PRO A 352 -33.02 16.50 33.97
C PRO A 352 -34.20 16.68 33.01
N GLN A 353 -35.36 16.90 33.63
CA GLN A 353 -36.74 16.87 33.11
C GLN A 353 -37.09 18.01 32.14
N GLY A 354 -38.04 17.76 31.22
CA GLY A 354 -38.73 18.81 30.44
C GLY A 354 -39.39 18.31 29.15
N LEU A 355 -40.69 18.60 28.99
CA LEU A 355 -41.64 18.09 27.97
C LEU A 355 -41.42 18.59 26.53
N SER A 356 -41.75 17.74 25.53
CA SER A 356 -42.88 17.89 24.58
C SER A 356 -42.66 17.13 23.26
N GLN A 357 -43.77 16.61 22.70
CA GLN A 357 -43.86 15.67 21.59
C GLN A 357 -43.84 16.37 20.21
N GLY A 358 -43.22 15.76 19.20
CA GLY A 358 -43.33 16.20 17.80
C GLY A 358 -43.06 15.06 16.81
N VAL A 359 -44.06 14.72 16.00
CA VAL A 359 -44.03 13.68 14.96
C VAL A 359 -43.51 14.27 13.65
N SER A 360 -42.51 13.65 13.01
CA SER A 360 -42.02 14.02 11.67
C SER A 360 -42.26 12.87 10.69
N THR A 361 -42.91 13.14 9.55
CA THR A 361 -43.17 12.16 8.48
C THR A 361 -42.22 12.41 7.29
N TRP A 362 -41.63 11.34 6.74
CA TRP A 362 -40.82 11.37 5.53
C TRP A 362 -41.42 10.43 4.48
N ARG A 363 -41.35 10.80 3.20
CA ARG A 363 -41.97 10.08 2.08
C ARG A 363 -40.91 9.81 1.01
N VAL A 364 -40.61 8.53 0.73
CA VAL A 364 -39.86 8.08 -0.46
C VAL A 364 -40.56 6.83 -1.00
N GLU A 365 -40.94 6.87 -2.26
CA GLU A 365 -41.36 5.76 -3.14
C GLU A 365 -42.29 4.70 -2.52
N GLY A 366 -43.60 5.01 -2.50
CA GLY A 366 -44.65 4.00 -2.68
C GLY A 366 -45.14 3.21 -1.47
N VAL A 367 -44.54 3.33 -0.28
CA VAL A 367 -45.01 2.64 0.93
C VAL A 367 -45.18 3.60 2.10
N SER A 368 -46.37 3.62 2.72
CA SER A 368 -46.66 4.43 3.91
C SER A 368 -46.34 3.64 5.19
N VAL A 369 -45.35 4.07 5.96
CA VAL A 369 -45.04 3.49 7.29
C VAL A 369 -45.32 4.53 8.37
N ARG A 370 -46.27 4.24 9.26
CA ARG A 370 -46.48 4.96 10.54
C ARG A 370 -45.69 4.23 11.62
N ALA A 371 -44.70 4.89 12.23
CA ALA A 371 -44.01 4.37 13.40
C ALA A 371 -44.12 5.36 14.57
N GLN A 372 -44.70 4.88 15.67
CA GLN A 372 -44.86 5.61 16.92
C GLN A 372 -43.62 5.28 17.78
N ILE A 373 -42.72 6.24 17.96
CA ILE A 373 -41.51 6.02 18.77
C ILE A 373 -41.91 5.98 20.25
N ARG A 374 -42.06 4.78 20.80
CA ARG A 374 -41.97 4.54 22.25
C ARG A 374 -40.55 4.09 22.54
N ALA A 375 -39.84 4.87 23.34
CA ALA A 375 -38.57 4.46 23.93
C ALA A 375 -38.83 3.30 24.90
N GLN A 376 -38.44 2.07 24.55
CA GLN A 376 -38.26 0.99 25.50
C GLN A 376 -37.38 -0.13 24.91
N SER A 377 -36.34 -0.45 25.67
CA SER A 377 -35.33 -1.48 25.44
C SER A 377 -35.94 -2.88 25.45
N VAL A 378 -35.71 -3.71 24.42
CA VAL A 378 -35.89 -5.17 24.53
C VAL A 378 -34.79 -5.90 23.74
N CYS A 379 -34.11 -6.79 24.45
CA CYS A 379 -33.10 -7.74 23.99
C CYS A 379 -33.83 -9.01 23.52
N VAL A 380 -33.56 -9.52 22.31
CA VAL A 380 -34.03 -10.87 21.90
C VAL A 380 -32.87 -11.64 21.27
N HIS A 381 -32.55 -12.78 21.89
CA HIS A 381 -31.65 -13.83 21.41
C HIS A 381 -32.54 -15.02 21.09
N CYS A 382 -32.52 -15.54 19.85
CA CYS A 382 -33.08 -16.85 19.54
C CYS A 382 -32.20 -17.58 18.51
N LEU A 383 -31.64 -18.69 18.96
CA LEU A 383 -31.17 -19.84 18.19
C LEU A 383 -32.31 -20.42 17.34
N PHE A 384 -32.02 -21.05 16.19
CA PHE A 384 -32.41 -22.43 15.88
C PHE A 384 -31.81 -22.91 14.53
N ARG A 385 -31.28 -24.13 14.55
CA ARG A 385 -30.87 -24.98 13.41
C ARG A 385 -32.10 -25.74 12.84
N PRO A 386 -32.00 -26.42 11.68
CA PRO A 386 -33.14 -26.88 10.88
C PRO A 386 -33.70 -28.23 11.35
N VAL A 387 -35.01 -28.45 11.18
CA VAL A 387 -35.65 -29.78 11.11
C VAL A 387 -36.83 -29.71 10.12
N ALA A 388 -36.99 -30.84 9.42
CA ALA A 388 -37.91 -31.15 8.33
C ALA A 388 -39.42 -31.07 8.66
N ALA A 389 -40.22 -31.20 7.58
CA ALA A 389 -41.67 -31.24 7.44
C ALA A 389 -42.42 -32.22 8.39
N PRO A 390 -43.76 -32.14 8.56
CA PRO A 390 -44.71 -32.59 7.52
C PRO A 390 -46.04 -31.80 7.39
N LEU A 391 -46.53 -31.63 6.16
CA LEU A 391 -47.80 -32.13 5.59
C LEU A 391 -48.00 -31.53 4.20
#